data_AF-A0A7S2GAG2-F1
#
_entry.id   AF-A0A7S2GAG2-F1
#
_cell.length_a   1.000
_cell.length_b   1.000
_cell.length_c   1.000
_cell.angle_alpha   90.00
_cell.angle_beta   90.00
_cell.angle_gamma   90.00
#
_symmetry.space_group_name_H-M   'P 1'
#
loop_
_entity.id
_entity.type
_entity.pdbx_description
1 polymer ?
#
loop_
_entity_poly.entity_id
_entity_poly.type
_entity_poly.pdbx_seq_one_letter_code
_entity_poly.pdbx_strand_id
1 'polypeptide(L)'
;TGGNNGSPRLTLYLIDFELAQRHPGGAKLTPDQGSAEWSSIRSADGGERLPEDDLEAMGWVLLNGLYGALPWFDWLQSAYKDWDSKWVRRQATKQVQRAKMIVLEEGCGTLPSKKPLKVPE
;
A
#
# COMPACT_ATOMS: atom_id res chain seq x y z
N THR A 1 -0.74 -46.57 17.55
CA THR A 1 -1.01 -45.97 16.22
C THR A 1 -1.00 -44.46 16.36
N GLY A 2 0.18 -43.84 16.19
CA GLY A 2 0.35 -42.38 16.32
C GLY A 2 -0.02 -41.69 15.01
N GLY A 3 -1.16 -40.98 15.00
CA GLY A 3 -1.60 -40.19 13.86
C GLY A 3 -0.70 -38.98 13.67
N ASN A 4 0.04 -38.97 12.57
CA ASN A 4 0.82 -37.82 12.13
C ASN A 4 -0.14 -36.78 11.55
N ASN A 5 -0.71 -35.93 12.40
CA ASN A 5 -1.47 -34.75 11.98
C ASN A 5 -0.48 -33.70 11.45
N GLY A 6 0.08 -33.95 10.27
CA GLY A 6 0.87 -32.96 9.56
C GLY A 6 -0.04 -31.82 9.14
N SER A 7 0.00 -30.70 9.85
CA SER A 7 -0.62 -29.46 9.38
C SER A 7 -0.15 -29.19 7.95
N PRO A 8 -1.06 -28.80 7.03
CA PRO A 8 -0.70 -28.55 5.66
C PRO A 8 0.42 -27.51 5.59
N ARG A 9 1.51 -27.85 4.88
CA ARG A 9 2.60 -26.90 4.62
C ARG A 9 2.11 -25.89 3.59
N LEU A 10 1.95 -24.65 4.03
CA LEU A 10 1.64 -23.54 3.15
C LEU A 10 2.95 -22.93 2.65
N THR A 11 3.10 -22.79 1.34
CA THR A 11 4.26 -22.15 0.72
C THR A 11 3.80 -20.91 -0.02
N LEU A 12 4.47 -19.79 0.26
CA LEU A 12 4.20 -18.51 -0.38
C LEU A 12 5.16 -18.30 -1.55
N TYR A 13 4.61 -17.86 -2.67
CA TYR A 13 5.37 -17.50 -3.86
C TYR A 13 5.09 -16.03 -4.19
N LEU A 14 6.15 -15.28 -4.50
CA LEU A 14 6.02 -13.98 -5.15
C LEU A 14 5.80 -14.22 -6.64
N ILE A 15 4.75 -13.60 -7.18
CA ILE A 15 4.35 -13.70 -8.59
C ILE A 15 4.13 -12.29 -9.13
N ASP A 16 3.92 -12.18 -10.44
CA ASP A 16 3.67 -10.90 -11.14
C ASP A 16 4.83 -9.90 -11.01
N PHE A 17 5.84 -10.11 -11.85
CA PHE A 17 7.04 -9.26 -11.93
C PHE A 17 6.96 -8.22 -13.06
N GLU A 18 5.76 -7.89 -13.57
CA GLU A 18 5.60 -6.98 -14.71
C GLU A 18 6.15 -5.57 -14.44
N LEU A 19 6.10 -5.12 -13.19
CA LEU A 19 6.65 -3.83 -12.76
C LEU A 19 8.02 -3.95 -12.09
N ALA A 20 8.61 -5.14 -12.05
CA ALA A 20 9.92 -5.35 -11.43
C ALA A 20 11.04 -4.73 -12.27
N GLN A 21 12.01 -4.10 -11.60
CA GLN A 21 13.11 -3.42 -12.26
C GLN A 21 14.43 -3.77 -11.58
N ARG A 22 15.52 -3.70 -12.34
CA ARG A 22 16.85 -3.93 -11.79
C ARG A 22 17.24 -2.74 -10.91
N HIS A 23 17.90 -3.06 -9.80
CA HIS A 23 18.54 -2.08 -8.94
C HIS A 23 20.07 -2.26 -8.98
N PRO A 24 20.86 -1.18 -9.13
CA PRO A 24 20.45 0.23 -9.32
C PRO A 24 19.87 0.49 -10.73
N GLY A 25 19.16 1.62 -10.90
CA GLY A 25 18.58 2.04 -12.18
C GLY A 25 17.05 1.95 -12.26
N GLY A 26 16.35 2.24 -11.17
CA GLY A 26 14.89 2.26 -11.15
C GLY A 26 14.34 3.37 -12.03
N ALA A 27 13.35 3.05 -12.87
CA ALA A 27 12.56 4.04 -13.57
C ALA A 27 11.80 4.92 -12.57
N LYS A 28 11.45 6.13 -13.02
CA LYS A 28 10.60 7.02 -12.24
C LYS A 28 9.23 6.38 -12.04
N LEU A 29 8.85 6.22 -10.79
CA LEU A 29 7.49 5.95 -10.39
C LEU A 29 6.70 7.27 -10.43
N THR A 30 5.62 7.27 -11.17
CA THR A 30 4.62 8.33 -11.05
C THR A 30 3.61 7.92 -9.97
N PRO A 31 3.03 8.87 -9.19
CA PRO A 31 2.10 8.54 -8.09
C PRO A 31 0.84 7.75 -8.50
N ASP A 32 0.61 7.63 -9.80
CA ASP A 32 -0.50 6.92 -10.43
C ASP A 32 -0.16 5.51 -10.92
N GLN A 33 1.07 5.02 -10.68
CA GLN A 33 1.49 3.67 -11.03
C GLN A 33 1.40 2.72 -9.83
N GLY A 34 0.70 1.60 -10.02
CA GLY A 34 0.53 0.54 -9.02
C GLY A 34 -0.68 0.74 -8.11
N SER A 35 -0.85 -0.19 -7.18
CA SER A 35 -1.93 -0.19 -6.19
C SER A 35 -1.57 0.71 -5.00
N ALA A 36 -2.26 1.83 -4.87
CA ALA A 36 -1.95 2.87 -3.88
C ALA A 36 -2.09 2.38 -2.42
N GLU A 37 -2.84 1.30 -2.18
CA GLU A 37 -2.96 0.63 -0.89
C GLU A 37 -1.60 0.18 -0.36
N TRP A 38 -0.75 -0.29 -1.28
CA TRP A 38 0.51 -0.95 -0.99
C TRP A 38 1.71 -0.05 -1.30
N SER A 39 1.55 0.97 -2.14
CA SER A 39 2.65 1.87 -2.48
C SER A 39 3.23 2.57 -1.26
N SER A 40 4.54 2.81 -1.26
CA SER A 40 5.22 3.50 -0.17
C SER A 40 4.69 4.92 0.07
N ILE A 41 4.90 5.49 1.24
CA ILE A 41 4.55 6.89 1.54
C ILE A 41 5.22 7.83 0.55
N ARG A 42 6.50 7.62 0.24
CA ARG A 42 7.23 8.52 -0.68
C ARG A 42 6.78 8.40 -2.13
N SER A 43 6.23 7.26 -2.54
CA SER A 43 5.71 7.07 -3.90
C SER A 43 4.64 8.10 -4.29
N ALA A 44 3.91 8.64 -3.31
CA ALA A 44 2.89 9.66 -3.52
C ALA A 44 3.44 11.00 -4.03
N ASP A 45 4.74 11.25 -3.84
CA ASP A 45 5.47 12.39 -4.39
C ASP A 45 6.14 12.08 -5.74
N GLY A 46 6.10 10.82 -6.16
CA GLY A 46 6.84 10.29 -7.30
C GLY A 46 8.34 10.20 -7.00
N GLY A 47 9.12 9.90 -8.02
CA GLY A 47 10.58 9.80 -7.91
C GLY A 47 11.12 8.46 -8.36
N GLU A 48 12.38 8.17 -8.03
CA GLU A 48 12.98 6.87 -8.34
C GLU A 48 12.41 5.78 -7.42
N ARG A 49 12.10 4.61 -7.98
CA ARG A 49 11.81 3.41 -7.18
C ARG A 49 13.08 2.92 -6.49
N LEU A 50 12.98 2.64 -5.20
CA LEU A 50 14.07 2.10 -4.40
C LEU A 50 13.62 0.81 -3.70
N PRO A 51 14.53 -0.12 -3.36
CA PRO A 51 14.19 -1.36 -2.68
C PRO A 51 13.40 -1.18 -1.37
N GLU A 52 13.54 -0.04 -0.70
CA GLU A 52 12.80 0.28 0.52
C GLU A 52 11.30 0.50 0.23
N ASP A 53 10.89 0.75 -1.02
CA ASP A 53 9.48 0.85 -1.40
C ASP A 53 8.80 -0.51 -1.27
N ASP A 54 9.49 -1.56 -1.73
CA ASP A 54 9.01 -2.94 -1.67
C ASP A 54 8.97 -3.44 -0.21
N LEU A 55 9.95 -3.03 0.61
CA LEU A 55 9.94 -3.32 2.05
C LEU A 55 8.75 -2.64 2.75
N GLU A 56 8.46 -1.38 2.42
CA GLU A 56 7.30 -0.68 2.99
C GLU A 56 5.98 -1.32 2.53
N ALA A 57 5.88 -1.68 1.24
CA ALA A 57 4.73 -2.39 0.68
C ALA A 57 4.46 -3.72 1.40
N MET A 58 5.52 -4.50 1.66
CA MET A 58 5.42 -5.71 2.47
C MET A 58 4.96 -5.44 3.90
N GLY A 59 5.42 -4.33 4.50
CA GLY A 59 4.93 -3.87 5.80
C GLY A 59 3.42 -3.63 5.81
N TRP A 60 2.89 -2.97 4.76
CA TRP A 60 1.45 -2.75 4.61
C TRP A 60 0.66 -4.05 4.42
N VAL A 61 1.19 -5.01 3.65
CA VAL A 61 0.59 -6.34 3.48
C VAL A 61 0.48 -7.09 4.81
N LEU A 62 1.56 -7.10 5.60
CA LEU A 62 1.57 -7.74 6.92
C LEU A 62 0.61 -7.05 7.89
N LEU A 63 0.58 -5.72 7.90
CA LEU A 63 -0.32 -4.95 8.75
C LEU A 63 -1.79 -5.25 8.41
N ASN A 64 -2.13 -5.31 7.12
CA ASN A 64 -3.45 -5.73 6.65
C ASN A 64 -3.78 -7.17 7.05
N GLY A 65 -2.80 -8.09 7.04
CA GLY A 65 -3.00 -9.45 7.51
C GLY A 65 -3.30 -9.54 9.02
N LEU A 66 -2.73 -8.65 9.83
CA LEU A 66 -2.91 -8.62 11.28
C LEU A 66 -4.19 -7.90 11.72
N TYR A 67 -4.53 -6.78 11.08
CA TYR A 67 -5.64 -5.91 11.48
C TYR A 67 -6.85 -5.98 10.56
N GLY A 68 -6.75 -6.69 9.43
CA GLY A 68 -7.74 -6.68 8.37
C GLY A 68 -7.61 -5.43 7.48
N ALA A 69 -8.67 -5.18 6.70
CA ALA A 69 -8.70 -4.09 5.72
C ALA A 69 -8.36 -2.73 6.35
N LEU A 70 -7.29 -2.11 5.86
CA LEU A 70 -6.83 -0.81 6.34
C LEU A 70 -7.78 0.31 5.86
N PRO A 71 -7.93 1.42 6.62
CA PRO A 71 -8.95 2.44 6.34
C PRO A 71 -8.91 3.01 4.92
N TRP A 72 -7.71 3.12 4.33
CA TRP A 72 -7.55 3.65 2.98
C TRP A 72 -8.04 2.73 1.86
N PHE A 73 -8.34 1.46 2.13
CA PHE A 73 -8.92 0.56 1.13
C PHE A 73 -10.30 1.04 0.70
N ASP A 74 -11.14 1.45 1.66
CA ASP A 74 -12.49 1.95 1.37
C ASP A 74 -12.43 3.30 0.59
N TRP A 75 -11.43 4.13 0.90
CA TRP A 75 -11.20 5.39 0.21
C TRP A 75 -10.74 5.17 -1.22
N LEU A 76 -9.78 4.27 -1.42
CA LEU A 76 -9.24 3.94 -2.74
C LEU A 76 -10.27 3.23 -3.60
N GLN A 77 -11.07 2.32 -3.03
CA GLN A 77 -12.18 1.69 -3.75
C GLN A 77 -13.17 2.73 -4.30
N SER A 78 -13.43 3.79 -3.54
CA SER A 78 -14.29 4.90 -4.00
C SER A 78 -13.58 5.72 -5.09
N ALA A 79 -12.31 6.05 -4.89
CA ALA A 79 -11.52 6.83 -5.85
C ALA A 79 -11.30 6.09 -7.17
N TYR A 80 -11.20 4.75 -7.15
CA TYR A 80 -10.98 3.94 -8.35
C TYR A 80 -12.12 4.02 -9.36
N LYS A 81 -13.32 4.42 -8.95
CA LYS A 81 -14.45 4.66 -9.86
C LYS A 81 -14.17 5.78 -10.86
N ASP A 82 -13.33 6.75 -10.47
CA ASP A 82 -12.97 7.93 -11.25
C ASP A 82 -11.45 8.03 -11.44
N TRP A 83 -10.73 6.89 -11.47
CA TRP A 83 -9.25 6.86 -11.45
C TRP A 83 -8.61 7.49 -12.69
N ASP A 84 -9.32 7.61 -13.80
CA ASP A 84 -8.79 8.29 -14.99
C ASP A 84 -8.51 9.78 -14.70
N SER A 85 -9.23 10.38 -13.75
CA SER A 85 -9.00 11.74 -13.30
C SER A 85 -7.67 11.85 -12.53
N LYS A 86 -6.69 12.54 -13.13
CA LYS A 86 -5.42 12.87 -12.47
C LYS A 86 -5.60 13.58 -11.13
N TRP A 87 -6.64 14.41 -11.02
CA TRP A 87 -6.94 15.11 -9.78
C TRP A 87 -7.43 14.14 -8.69
N VAL A 88 -8.38 13.25 -9.02
CA VAL A 88 -8.86 12.22 -8.08
C VAL A 88 -7.72 11.34 -7.61
N ARG A 89 -6.87 10.87 -8.54
CA ARG A 89 -5.67 10.08 -8.22
C ARG A 89 -4.77 10.80 -7.24
N ARG A 90 -4.36 12.03 -7.57
CA ARG A 90 -3.46 12.82 -6.72
C ARG A 90 -4.03 13.02 -5.32
N GLN A 91 -5.32 13.33 -5.21
CA GLN A 91 -5.98 13.53 -3.92
C GLN A 91 -6.01 12.23 -3.12
N ALA A 92 -6.42 11.11 -3.73
CA ALA A 92 -6.47 9.82 -3.09
C ALA A 92 -5.08 9.36 -2.61
N THR A 93 -4.05 9.41 -3.47
CA THR A 93 -2.69 9.01 -3.10
C THR A 93 -2.13 9.90 -1.98
N LYS A 94 -2.41 11.22 -1.99
CA LYS A 94 -2.02 12.12 -0.90
C LYS A 94 -2.76 11.85 0.40
N GLN A 95 -4.02 11.48 0.33
CA GLN A 95 -4.79 11.10 1.50
C GLN A 95 -4.25 9.81 2.13
N VAL A 96 -3.93 8.80 1.30
CA VAL A 96 -3.31 7.55 1.77
C VAL A 96 -1.93 7.80 2.35
N GLN A 97 -1.12 8.65 1.71
CA GLN A 97 0.18 9.07 2.23
C GLN A 97 0.07 9.60 3.67
N ARG A 98 -0.85 10.55 3.90
CA ARG A 98 -1.06 11.14 5.24
C ARG A 98 -1.51 10.10 6.26
N ALA A 99 -2.43 9.21 5.88
CA ALA A 99 -2.90 8.15 6.78
C ALA A 99 -1.79 7.17 7.16
N LYS A 100 -0.95 6.77 6.20
CA LYS A 100 0.21 5.92 6.45
C LYS A 100 1.23 6.59 7.37
N MET A 101 1.49 7.88 7.18
CA MET A 101 2.34 8.68 8.08
C MET A 101 1.81 8.68 9.52
N ILE A 102 0.51 8.93 9.72
CA ILE A 102 -0.13 8.89 11.05
C ILE A 102 0.09 7.52 11.72
N VAL A 103 -0.10 6.42 10.98
CA VAL A 103 0.12 5.08 11.52
C VAL A 103 1.58 4.83 11.92
N LEU A 104 2.55 5.36 11.16
CA LEU A 104 3.97 5.23 11.49
C LEU A 104 4.38 6.09 12.70
N GLU A 105 3.88 7.31 12.78
CA GLU A 105 4.26 8.28 13.83
C GLU A 105 3.56 8.01 15.16
N GLU A 106 2.27 7.65 15.11
CA GLU A 106 1.42 7.51 16.29
C GLU A 106 1.09 6.04 16.62
N GLY A 107 1.41 5.11 15.73
CA GLY A 107 1.19 3.67 15.88
C GLY A 107 -0.17 3.18 15.36
N CYS A 108 -0.37 1.87 15.40
CA CYS A 108 -1.57 1.23 14.83
C CYS A 108 -2.86 1.50 15.63
N GLY A 109 -2.76 2.02 16.86
CA GLY A 109 -3.92 2.40 17.68
C GLY A 109 -4.65 3.64 17.16
N THR A 110 -4.03 4.42 16.28
CA THR A 110 -4.57 5.66 15.72
C THR A 110 -5.02 5.50 14.27
N LEU A 111 -5.30 4.27 13.85
CA LEU A 111 -5.80 3.99 12.51
C LEU A 111 -6.97 4.93 12.17
N PRO A 112 -6.87 5.70 11.08
CA PRO A 112 -7.88 6.70 10.76
C PRO A 112 -9.24 6.06 10.55
N SER A 113 -10.30 6.83 10.81
CA SER A 113 -11.66 6.38 10.55
C SER A 113 -11.82 5.94 9.09
N LYS A 114 -12.73 5.02 8.79
CA LYS A 114 -13.12 4.67 7.41
C LYS A 114 -13.70 5.86 6.62
N LYS A 115 -14.00 6.99 7.27
CA LYS A 115 -14.35 8.23 6.57
C LYS A 115 -13.10 8.90 5.98
N PRO A 116 -13.17 9.41 4.74
CA PRO A 116 -12.04 10.13 4.16
C PRO A 116 -11.58 11.29 5.04
N LEU A 117 -10.27 11.48 5.16
CA LEU A 117 -9.71 12.68 5.80
C LEU A 117 -10.07 13.88 4.93
N LYS A 118 -10.60 14.95 5.54
CA LYS A 118 -10.82 16.21 4.82
C LYS A 118 -9.47 16.68 4.28
N VAL A 119 -9.34 16.73 2.96
CA VAL A 119 -8.14 17.29 2.34
C VAL A 119 -8.19 18.80 2.57
N PRO A 120 -7.19 19.42 3.23
CA PRO A 120 -7.03 20.87 3.19
C PRO A 120 -6.79 21.30 1.74
N GLU A 121 -7.52 22.33 1.29
CA GLU A 121 -7.35 22.96 -0.03
C GLU A 121 -5.91 23.44 -0.28
#